data_AF-A0A397SC57-F1
#
_entry.id   AF-A0A397SC57-F1
#
_cell.length_a   1.000
_cell.length_b   1.000
_cell.length_c   1.000
_cell.angle_alpha   90.00
_cell.angle_beta   90.00
_cell.angle_gamma   90.00
#
_symmetry.space_group_name_H-M   'P 1'
#
loop_
_entity.id
_entity.type
_entity.pdbx_description
1 polymer ?
#
loop_
_entity_poly.entity_id
_entity_poly.type
_entity_poly.pdbx_seq_one_letter_code
_entity_poly.pdbx_strand_id
1 'polypeptide(L)'
;MTFNIENLKKNKYGEDVLSFGEDLLRLIPTPFATEIRDSLLKIVDLIRSAKDNKKYCDDLFNRLACATETIGMALKHAPAGYEIGPMNLDRYLRILLYIISWIEDFKDSKMTRRILNILTAEKVAKEISRLKQDLDSVVIDMTYHIVATNRGRSMSIIDQSEWEIAALLSGSQPSEALISRTLINDNDIRPDIKNIKRGSRNHVIKKIFRQEPVAEKSIPPFKSEDEIRDFWKEVAIAEYLRDSPHIAKFRGVSVKNGCFYTYYDWAENGDLSSYLTDKRHSNLDWKIKIRLAYEISCALSYCHSKNILHHSVRGRNILLDEFLRPLLTNFQQSRPLTTREITKTPNINTGGPNEDIRWTAPEKISDSVGPDGRLISQVVRYTKECDVFSFGMLMYEIASQSFPFSSKIDLVQIRNIIKSNERPSFKTIEYTSGMPKEYCEIAEKAWEHDPNKRPAISQITEMLYNIYSKLEQNGNNEARYYVGYYWYKGEEYTGKPKDLDKALEYLLPVAKAGHADAQYHTAIIYYEKYEECKESTNADVELYIDLHKQFLDMAVKQNHLNALFIYGQHCYVGKHYAKNMTIGSNMLLAAHYLGHKDAKNTLIKLQTKDI
;
A
#
# COMPACT_ATOMS: atom_id res chain seq x y z
N MET A 1 18.68 40.44 -38.14
CA MET A 1 19.66 40.64 -37.04
C MET A 1 19.95 39.29 -36.43
N THR A 2 21.08 38.69 -36.78
CA THR A 2 21.56 37.41 -36.25
C THR A 2 21.91 37.62 -34.77
N PHE A 3 21.03 37.15 -33.88
CA PHE A 3 21.23 37.24 -32.44
C PHE A 3 22.33 36.25 -32.04
N ASN A 4 23.47 36.79 -31.61
CA ASN A 4 24.68 36.05 -31.34
C ASN A 4 24.56 35.29 -30.01
N ILE A 5 24.14 34.02 -30.08
CA ILE A 5 23.88 33.11 -28.96
C ILE A 5 25.15 32.79 -28.14
N GLU A 6 26.35 32.99 -28.69
CA GLU A 6 27.60 32.63 -28.01
C GLU A 6 28.02 33.63 -26.92
N ASN A 7 27.60 34.89 -27.01
CA ASN A 7 27.94 35.90 -25.99
C ASN A 7 27.03 35.88 -24.76
N LEU A 8 25.88 35.21 -24.81
CA LEU A 8 24.98 35.05 -23.66
C LEU A 8 25.43 33.95 -22.68
N LYS A 9 26.30 33.02 -23.11
CA LYS A 9 26.55 31.77 -22.38
C LYS A 9 27.57 31.85 -21.23
N LYS A 10 28.39 32.91 -21.11
CA LYS A 10 29.49 32.92 -20.13
C LYS A 10 29.22 33.67 -18.82
N ASN A 11 28.22 34.54 -18.74
CA ASN A 11 27.89 35.27 -17.50
C ASN A 11 26.41 35.21 -17.09
N LYS A 12 25.48 34.97 -18.01
CA LYS A 12 24.04 35.14 -17.73
C LYS A 12 23.45 34.04 -16.83
N TYR A 13 23.84 32.79 -17.02
CA TYR A 13 23.26 31.66 -16.28
C TYR A 13 23.59 31.64 -14.79
N GLY A 14 24.74 32.21 -14.39
CA GLY A 14 25.07 32.39 -12.98
C GLY A 14 24.16 33.43 -12.32
N GLU A 15 23.85 34.51 -13.03
CA GLU A 15 22.91 35.54 -12.58
C GLU A 15 21.47 35.03 -12.54
N ASP A 16 21.06 34.15 -13.47
CA ASP A 16 19.71 33.55 -13.49
C ASP A 16 19.49 32.59 -12.30
N VAL A 17 20.48 31.76 -11.95
CA VAL A 17 20.44 30.88 -10.76
C VAL A 17 20.43 31.70 -9.47
N LEU A 18 21.21 32.78 -9.41
CA LEU A 18 21.24 33.72 -8.28
C LEU A 18 19.90 34.46 -8.13
N SER A 19 19.35 34.96 -9.23
CA SER A 19 18.07 35.67 -9.27
C SER A 19 16.92 34.77 -8.82
N PHE A 20 16.92 33.49 -9.19
CA PHE A 20 15.93 32.54 -8.71
C PHE A 20 16.08 32.23 -7.22
N GLY A 21 17.32 32.11 -6.71
CA GLY A 21 17.59 31.98 -5.28
C GLY A 21 16.97 33.12 -4.45
N GLU A 22 17.00 34.34 -4.98
CA GLU A 22 16.35 35.52 -4.37
C GLU A 22 14.83 35.51 -4.54
N ASP A 23 14.30 35.09 -5.69
CA ASP A 23 12.85 34.97 -5.93
C ASP A 23 12.21 33.88 -5.03
N LEU A 24 12.93 32.79 -4.73
CA LEU A 24 12.49 31.71 -3.83
C LEU A 24 12.24 32.18 -2.39
N LEU A 25 13.04 33.14 -1.89
CA LEU A 25 12.90 33.69 -0.53
C LEU A 25 11.56 34.42 -0.32
N ARG A 26 10.89 34.82 -1.41
CA ARG A 26 9.61 35.55 -1.37
C ARG A 26 8.38 34.64 -1.47
N LEU A 27 8.53 33.41 -1.96
CA LEU A 27 7.41 32.59 -2.44
C LEU A 27 7.27 31.23 -1.75
N ILE A 28 8.16 30.92 -0.79
CA ILE A 28 8.29 29.60 -0.16
C ILE A 28 8.58 29.75 1.34
N PRO A 29 8.14 28.81 2.21
CA PRO A 29 8.54 28.79 3.61
C PRO A 29 10.05 28.99 3.81
N THR A 30 10.40 29.95 4.65
CA THR A 30 11.76 30.50 4.84
C THR A 30 12.86 29.44 5.04
N PRO A 31 12.64 28.31 5.76
CA PRO A 31 13.67 27.28 5.93
C PRO A 31 14.08 26.60 4.62
N PHE A 32 13.12 26.21 3.76
CA PHE A 32 13.40 25.55 2.49
C PHE A 32 14.02 26.50 1.47
N ALA A 33 13.50 27.73 1.41
CA ALA A 33 14.01 28.74 0.49
C ALA A 33 15.50 29.04 0.74
N THR A 34 15.88 29.14 2.02
CA THR A 34 17.27 29.37 2.43
C THR A 34 18.17 28.19 2.05
N GLU A 35 17.75 26.95 2.36
CA GLU A 35 18.53 25.74 2.06
C GLU A 35 18.71 25.51 0.54
N ILE A 36 17.66 25.74 -0.25
CA ILE A 36 17.73 25.63 -1.72
C ILE A 36 18.66 26.69 -2.29
N ARG A 37 18.52 27.95 -1.87
CA ARG A 37 19.41 29.04 -2.29
C ARG A 37 20.87 28.71 -1.99
N ASP A 38 21.16 28.34 -0.76
CA ASP A 38 22.53 28.06 -0.31
C ASP A 38 23.12 26.84 -1.05
N SER A 39 22.29 25.84 -1.36
CA SER A 39 22.68 24.69 -2.19
C SER A 39 23.00 25.10 -3.63
N LEU A 40 22.16 25.93 -4.25
CA LEU A 40 22.41 26.44 -5.60
C LEU A 40 23.71 27.25 -5.67
N LEU A 41 23.93 28.14 -4.70
CA LEU A 41 25.19 28.90 -4.54
C LEU A 41 26.40 27.97 -4.42
N LYS A 42 26.30 26.96 -3.56
CA LYS A 42 27.36 25.98 -3.37
C LYS A 42 27.67 25.21 -4.66
N ILE A 43 26.65 24.79 -5.42
CA ILE A 43 26.85 24.13 -6.72
C ILE A 43 27.60 25.04 -7.69
N VAL A 44 27.18 26.30 -7.79
CA VAL A 44 27.84 27.30 -8.65
C VAL A 44 29.34 27.41 -8.29
N ASP A 45 29.66 27.54 -7.01
CA ASP A 45 31.05 27.67 -6.54
C ASP A 45 31.86 26.40 -6.78
N LEU A 46 31.27 25.23 -6.51
CA LEU A 46 31.91 23.94 -6.76
C LEU A 46 32.26 23.76 -8.24
N ILE A 47 31.32 24.07 -9.13
CA ILE A 47 31.52 23.99 -10.59
C ILE A 47 32.56 25.01 -11.06
N ARG A 48 32.55 26.24 -10.54
CA ARG A 48 33.56 27.26 -10.83
C ARG A 48 34.96 26.82 -10.39
N SER A 49 35.07 26.17 -9.23
CA SER A 49 36.33 25.70 -8.65
C SER A 49 36.90 24.42 -9.28
N ALA A 50 36.11 23.71 -10.11
CA ALA A 50 36.50 22.43 -10.69
C ALA A 50 37.69 22.57 -11.66
N LYS A 51 38.74 21.78 -11.42
CA LYS A 51 39.97 21.76 -12.24
C LYS A 51 39.94 20.67 -13.31
N ASP A 52 39.27 19.56 -13.02
CA ASP A 52 39.12 18.41 -13.91
C ASP A 52 37.64 18.20 -14.27
N ASN A 53 37.37 17.42 -15.34
CA ASN A 53 36.02 17.03 -15.78
C ASN A 53 35.04 18.20 -16.07
N LYS A 54 35.58 19.39 -16.36
CA LYS A 54 34.82 20.64 -16.53
C LYS A 54 33.63 20.53 -17.49
N LYS A 55 33.78 19.81 -18.60
CA LYS A 55 32.72 19.57 -19.59
C LYS A 55 31.44 18.98 -18.97
N TYR A 56 31.58 18.03 -18.04
CA TYR A 56 30.45 17.36 -17.39
C TYR A 56 29.80 18.24 -16.32
N CYS A 57 30.61 18.99 -15.57
CA CYS A 57 30.12 19.98 -14.62
C CYS A 57 29.34 21.09 -15.33
N ASP A 58 29.84 21.60 -16.46
CA ASP A 58 29.16 22.63 -17.25
C ASP A 58 27.84 22.12 -17.84
N ASP A 59 27.79 20.86 -18.28
CA ASP A 59 26.58 20.23 -18.82
C ASP A 59 25.48 20.07 -17.76
N LEU A 60 25.85 19.67 -16.54
CA LEU A 60 24.94 19.61 -15.39
C LEU A 60 24.47 21.01 -14.95
N PHE A 61 25.39 21.98 -14.95
CA PHE A 61 25.08 23.38 -14.64
C PHE A 61 24.05 23.98 -15.59
N ASN A 62 24.22 23.77 -16.90
CA ASN A 62 23.28 24.26 -17.91
C ASN A 62 21.87 23.70 -17.69
N ARG A 63 21.76 22.42 -17.29
CA ARG A 63 20.45 21.82 -17.01
C ARG A 63 19.83 22.38 -15.73
N LEU A 64 20.65 22.61 -14.71
CA LEU A 64 20.22 23.24 -13.47
C LEU A 64 19.72 24.68 -13.66
N ALA A 65 20.41 25.48 -14.48
CA ALA A 65 19.96 26.82 -14.83
C ALA A 65 18.60 26.81 -15.55
N CYS A 66 18.42 25.89 -16.51
CA CYS A 66 17.14 25.72 -17.22
C CYS A 66 15.99 25.27 -16.28
N ALA A 67 16.26 24.33 -15.37
CA ALA A 67 15.30 23.86 -14.36
C ALA A 67 14.84 25.01 -13.45
N THR A 68 15.81 25.77 -12.96
CA THR A 68 15.66 26.96 -12.12
C THR A 68 14.80 28.03 -12.81
N GLU A 69 15.11 28.37 -14.06
CA GLU A 69 14.35 29.35 -14.85
C GLU A 69 12.89 28.90 -15.07
N THR A 70 12.68 27.62 -15.37
CA THR A 70 11.35 27.04 -15.59
C THR A 70 10.47 27.16 -14.35
N ILE A 71 11.00 26.80 -13.18
CA ILE A 71 10.29 26.93 -11.90
C ILE A 71 10.04 28.40 -11.57
N GLY A 72 11.03 29.27 -11.79
CA GLY A 72 10.90 30.71 -11.57
C GLY A 72 9.81 31.36 -12.44
N MET A 73 9.70 30.95 -13.70
CA MET A 73 8.61 31.40 -14.58
C MET A 73 7.24 30.93 -14.09
N ALA A 74 7.12 29.68 -13.66
CA ALA A 74 5.86 29.16 -13.11
C ALA A 74 5.45 29.93 -11.84
N LEU A 75 6.39 30.20 -10.95
CA LEU A 75 6.21 30.96 -9.71
C LEU A 75 5.75 32.41 -9.95
N LYS A 76 6.29 33.10 -10.95
CA LYS A 76 5.87 34.47 -11.31
C LYS A 76 4.41 34.57 -11.75
N HIS A 77 3.84 33.46 -12.21
CA HIS A 77 2.44 33.37 -12.62
C HIS A 77 1.57 32.72 -11.53
N ALA A 78 2.09 32.48 -10.33
CA ALA A 78 1.34 31.90 -9.22
C ALA A 78 0.39 32.93 -8.58
N PRO A 79 -0.76 32.50 -8.03
CA PRO A 79 -1.68 33.38 -7.33
C PRO A 79 -1.03 34.04 -6.10
N ALA A 80 -1.53 35.21 -5.71
CA ALA A 80 -1.11 35.86 -4.47
C ALA A 80 -1.39 34.93 -3.27
N GLY A 81 -0.36 34.63 -2.47
CA GLY A 81 -0.44 33.70 -1.33
C GLY A 81 -0.26 32.22 -1.68
N TYR A 82 0.17 31.88 -2.90
CA TYR A 82 0.53 30.52 -3.28
C TYR A 82 1.80 30.03 -2.57
N GLU A 83 1.76 28.82 -2.04
CA GLU A 83 2.90 28.13 -1.45
C GLU A 83 3.18 26.82 -2.21
N ILE A 84 4.43 26.59 -2.60
CA ILE A 84 4.84 25.30 -3.19
C ILE A 84 4.84 24.23 -2.08
N GLY A 85 4.19 23.09 -2.36
CA GLY A 85 4.20 21.93 -1.48
C GLY A 85 5.62 21.45 -1.11
N PRO A 86 5.85 21.02 0.13
CA PRO A 86 7.18 20.80 0.68
C PRO A 86 7.80 19.55 0.07
N MET A 87 7.01 18.57 -0.39
CA MET A 87 7.52 17.36 -1.05
C MET A 87 8.20 17.67 -2.38
N ASN A 88 7.65 18.60 -3.15
CA ASN A 88 8.29 19.02 -4.39
C ASN A 88 9.60 19.74 -4.09
N LEU A 89 9.59 20.67 -3.12
CA LEU A 89 10.79 21.41 -2.71
C LEU A 89 11.87 20.53 -2.10
N ASP A 90 11.45 19.60 -1.26
CA ASP A 90 12.28 18.57 -0.67
C ASP A 90 12.89 17.70 -1.77
N ARG A 91 12.11 17.27 -2.76
CA ARG A 91 12.59 16.47 -3.91
C ARG A 91 13.62 17.24 -4.75
N TYR A 92 13.38 18.53 -5.00
CA TYR A 92 14.33 19.40 -5.68
C TYR A 92 15.62 19.56 -4.89
N LEU A 93 15.50 19.86 -3.60
CA LEU A 93 16.64 19.99 -2.69
C LEU A 93 17.50 18.72 -2.64
N ARG A 94 16.93 17.51 -2.72
CA ARG A 94 17.76 16.27 -2.77
C ARG A 94 18.64 16.20 -3.99
N ILE A 95 18.08 16.60 -5.13
CA ILE A 95 18.81 16.55 -6.39
C ILE A 95 19.96 17.54 -6.29
N LEU A 96 19.72 18.73 -5.73
CA LEU A 96 20.79 19.71 -5.48
C LEU A 96 21.86 19.17 -4.52
N LEU A 97 21.48 18.60 -3.37
CA LEU A 97 22.42 18.05 -2.39
C LEU A 97 23.22 16.86 -2.95
N TYR A 98 22.59 15.99 -3.74
CA TYR A 98 23.29 14.91 -4.42
C TYR A 98 24.25 15.44 -5.47
N ILE A 99 23.84 16.44 -6.26
CA ILE A 99 24.71 17.13 -7.21
C ILE A 99 25.92 17.74 -6.48
N ILE A 100 25.73 18.36 -5.32
CA ILE A 100 26.82 18.89 -4.48
C ILE A 100 27.80 17.78 -4.11
N SER A 101 27.30 16.71 -3.48
CA SER A 101 28.14 15.58 -3.05
C SER A 101 28.89 14.97 -4.24
N TRP A 102 28.20 14.77 -5.36
CA TRP A 102 28.77 14.18 -6.56
C TRP A 102 29.86 15.07 -7.18
N ILE A 103 29.66 16.38 -7.24
CA ILE A 103 30.67 17.33 -7.75
C ILE A 103 31.86 17.43 -6.79
N GLU A 104 31.63 17.45 -5.47
CA GLU A 104 32.71 17.46 -4.46
C GLU A 104 33.66 16.26 -4.63
N ASP A 105 33.12 15.08 -4.89
CA ASP A 105 33.90 13.86 -5.12
C ASP A 105 34.59 13.83 -6.51
N PHE A 106 34.07 14.59 -7.48
CA PHE A 106 34.42 14.47 -8.90
C PHE A 106 35.29 15.60 -9.47
N LYS A 107 35.29 16.78 -8.85
CA LYS A 107 35.87 18.03 -9.40
C LYS A 107 37.40 18.14 -9.39
N ASP A 108 38.10 17.34 -8.57
CA ASP A 108 39.55 17.41 -8.37
C ASP A 108 40.25 16.03 -8.48
N SER A 109 41.25 15.94 -9.36
CA SER A 109 41.98 14.71 -9.77
C SER A 109 42.59 13.83 -8.63
N LYS A 110 42.69 14.34 -7.40
CA LYS A 110 43.43 13.65 -6.31
C LYS A 110 42.73 12.38 -5.80
N MET A 111 41.40 12.34 -5.81
CA MET A 111 40.62 11.15 -5.41
C MET A 111 40.36 10.20 -6.59
N THR A 112 40.42 10.73 -7.82
CA THR A 112 40.23 9.96 -9.06
C THR A 112 41.29 8.85 -9.17
N ARG A 113 42.52 8.99 -8.64
CA ARG A 113 43.49 7.86 -8.61
C ARG A 113 43.09 6.69 -7.69
N ARG A 114 42.25 6.90 -6.67
CA ARG A 114 41.74 5.82 -5.79
C ARG A 114 40.48 5.16 -6.35
N ILE A 115 39.72 5.87 -7.19
CA ILE A 115 38.43 5.42 -7.75
C ILE A 115 38.55 4.96 -9.22
N LEU A 116 39.61 5.35 -9.95
CA LEU A 116 39.83 4.99 -11.37
C LEU A 116 39.97 3.49 -11.62
N ASN A 117 40.22 2.66 -10.60
CA ASN A 117 40.21 1.22 -10.79
C ASN A 117 38.78 0.66 -10.95
N ILE A 118 37.71 1.46 -10.79
CA ILE A 118 36.32 0.97 -10.71
C ILE A 118 35.31 1.69 -11.63
N LEU A 119 35.51 2.97 -11.98
CA LEU A 119 34.55 3.75 -12.79
C LEU A 119 35.07 4.08 -14.19
N THR A 120 34.42 3.53 -15.23
CA THR A 120 34.67 3.85 -16.65
C THR A 120 33.96 5.15 -17.05
N ALA A 121 34.43 5.82 -18.12
CA ALA A 121 33.79 7.02 -18.68
C ALA A 121 32.28 6.80 -19.00
N GLU A 122 31.90 5.58 -19.36
CA GLU A 122 30.51 5.19 -19.61
C GLU A 122 29.63 5.26 -18.35
N LYS A 123 30.16 4.85 -17.18
CA LYS A 123 29.41 4.91 -15.90
C LYS A 123 29.17 6.36 -15.48
N VAL A 124 30.15 7.24 -15.68
CA VAL A 124 30.02 8.68 -15.42
C VAL A 124 28.95 9.31 -16.31
N ALA A 125 28.93 8.99 -17.60
CA ALA A 125 27.92 9.49 -18.52
C ALA A 125 26.50 9.01 -18.17
N LYS A 126 26.34 7.76 -17.70
CA LYS A 126 25.06 7.22 -17.22
C LYS A 126 24.55 7.93 -15.97
N GLU A 127 25.44 8.21 -15.02
CA GLU A 127 25.07 8.91 -13.79
C GLU A 127 24.63 10.36 -14.05
N ILE A 128 25.33 11.09 -14.92
CA ILE A 128 24.92 12.44 -15.34
C ILE A 128 23.56 12.41 -16.04
N SER A 129 23.33 11.43 -16.90
CA SER A 129 22.04 11.27 -17.59
C SER A 129 20.91 11.00 -16.60
N ARG A 130 21.15 10.17 -15.58
CA ARG A 130 20.20 9.93 -14.48
C ARG A 130 19.89 11.21 -13.71
N LEU A 131 20.90 12.00 -13.35
CA LEU A 131 20.69 13.25 -12.61
C LEU A 131 19.89 14.28 -13.39
N LYS A 132 20.09 14.35 -14.70
CA LYS A 132 19.27 15.19 -15.58
C LYS A 132 17.81 14.72 -15.60
N GLN A 133 17.57 13.42 -15.72
CA GLN A 133 16.21 12.87 -15.69
C GLN A 133 15.50 13.13 -14.35
N ASP A 134 16.22 12.97 -13.24
CA ASP A 134 15.69 13.26 -11.91
C ASP A 134 15.31 14.75 -11.80
N LEU A 135 16.17 15.65 -12.28
CA LEU A 135 15.92 17.10 -12.26
C LEU A 135 14.69 17.45 -13.12
N ASP A 136 14.57 16.83 -14.28
CA ASP A 136 13.48 17.06 -15.24
C ASP A 136 12.14 16.63 -14.67
N SER A 137 12.09 15.46 -14.05
CA SER A 137 10.87 14.97 -13.42
C SER A 137 10.40 15.89 -12.30
N VAL A 138 11.33 16.44 -11.49
CA VAL A 138 10.96 17.40 -10.44
C VAL A 138 10.44 18.71 -10.99
N VAL A 139 11.07 19.23 -12.04
CA VAL A 139 10.63 20.48 -12.69
C VAL A 139 9.24 20.32 -13.28
N ILE A 140 8.97 19.18 -13.93
CA ILE A 140 7.65 18.86 -14.50
C ILE A 140 6.60 18.81 -13.39
N ASP A 141 6.87 18.09 -12.30
CA ASP A 141 5.91 17.94 -11.20
C ASP A 141 5.65 19.28 -10.50
N MET A 142 6.69 20.05 -10.20
CA MET A 142 6.55 21.41 -9.66
C MET A 142 5.72 22.31 -10.57
N THR A 143 6.07 22.36 -11.85
CA THR A 143 5.39 23.22 -12.83
C THR A 143 3.94 22.81 -13.00
N TYR A 144 3.66 21.50 -13.04
CA TYR A 144 2.30 20.97 -13.10
C TYR A 144 1.49 21.36 -11.86
N HIS A 145 2.05 21.22 -10.65
CA HIS A 145 1.39 21.63 -9.42
C HIS A 145 1.06 23.12 -9.40
N ILE A 146 2.00 23.97 -9.79
CA ILE A 146 1.83 25.44 -9.86
C ILE A 146 0.74 25.81 -10.89
N VAL A 147 0.73 25.16 -12.05
CA VAL A 147 -0.25 25.42 -13.13
C VAL A 147 -1.63 24.85 -12.81
N ALA A 148 -1.72 23.71 -12.12
CA ALA A 148 -2.98 23.07 -11.74
C ALA A 148 -3.73 23.84 -10.64
N THR A 149 -3.01 24.45 -9.69
CA THR A 149 -3.58 25.33 -8.65
C THR A 149 -4.07 26.67 -9.22
N ASN A 150 -3.43 27.18 -10.27
CA ASN A 150 -3.87 28.36 -11.04
C ASN A 150 -5.30 28.22 -11.64
N ARG A 151 -5.84 26.99 -11.73
CA ARG A 151 -7.21 26.73 -12.19
C ARG A 151 -8.25 26.66 -11.06
N GLY A 152 -7.94 27.15 -9.85
CA GLY A 152 -8.91 27.36 -8.78
C GLY A 152 -9.34 26.11 -8.00
N ARG A 153 -8.51 25.07 -7.95
CA ARG A 153 -8.78 23.91 -7.08
C ARG A 153 -8.18 24.16 -5.70
N SER A 154 -9.05 24.19 -4.67
CA SER A 154 -8.68 24.04 -3.26
C SER A 154 -7.68 22.90 -3.10
N MET A 155 -6.69 23.07 -2.22
CA MET A 155 -5.74 22.01 -1.85
C MET A 155 -6.53 20.73 -1.53
N SER A 156 -6.25 19.64 -2.24
CA SER A 156 -7.04 18.41 -2.11
C SER A 156 -6.75 17.75 -0.76
N ILE A 157 -7.66 16.89 -0.27
CA ILE A 157 -7.43 16.10 0.98
C ILE A 157 -6.13 15.28 0.89
N ILE A 158 -5.76 14.85 -0.32
CA ILE A 158 -4.52 14.12 -0.62
C ILE A 158 -3.29 15.00 -0.28
N ASP A 159 -3.29 16.26 -0.71
CA ASP A 159 -2.20 17.20 -0.46
C ASP A 159 -2.08 17.53 1.05
N GLN A 160 -3.20 17.54 1.79
CA GLN A 160 -3.21 17.77 3.24
C GLN A 160 -2.62 16.59 4.03
N SER A 161 -2.95 15.36 3.66
CA SER A 161 -2.42 14.17 4.32
C SER A 161 -0.91 14.00 4.06
N GLU A 162 -0.44 14.32 2.86
CA GLU A 162 1.00 14.33 2.56
C GLU A 162 1.76 15.38 3.38
N TRP A 163 1.20 16.59 3.52
CA TRP A 163 1.75 17.65 4.38
C TRP A 163 1.85 17.20 5.83
N GLU A 164 0.79 16.58 6.36
CA GLU A 164 0.74 16.08 7.74
C GLU A 164 1.83 15.04 8.02
N ILE A 165 2.00 14.06 7.11
CA ILE A 165 3.03 13.02 7.24
C ILE A 165 4.43 13.67 7.23
N ALA A 166 4.68 14.62 6.33
CA ALA A 166 5.97 15.32 6.26
C ALA A 166 6.26 16.17 7.50
N ALA A 167 5.26 16.86 8.04
CA ALA A 167 5.37 17.65 9.25
C ALA A 167 5.75 16.78 10.46
N LEU A 168 5.04 15.66 10.67
CA LEU A 168 5.32 14.71 11.76
C LEU A 168 6.76 14.16 11.70
N LEU A 169 7.26 13.89 10.49
CA LEU A 169 8.64 13.43 10.27
C LEU A 169 9.69 14.50 10.50
N SER A 170 9.34 15.78 10.32
CA SER A 170 10.23 16.91 10.63
C SER A 170 10.38 17.17 12.14
N GLY A 171 9.66 16.42 12.97
CA GLY A 171 9.62 16.62 14.43
C GLY A 171 8.47 17.50 14.90
N SER A 172 7.54 17.89 14.00
CA SER A 172 6.35 18.65 14.39
C SER A 172 5.33 17.76 15.10
N GLN A 173 4.52 18.36 15.96
CA GLN A 173 3.37 17.70 16.59
C GLN A 173 2.22 17.53 15.59
N PRO A 174 1.29 16.55 15.80
CA PRO A 174 0.12 16.38 14.94
C PRO A 174 -0.74 17.65 14.89
N SER A 175 -1.31 17.95 13.74
CA SER A 175 -2.24 19.07 13.59
C SER A 175 -3.58 18.79 14.28
N GLU A 176 -4.24 19.85 14.74
CA GLU A 176 -5.61 19.76 15.26
C GLU A 176 -6.59 19.21 14.21
N ALA A 177 -6.34 19.48 12.93
CA ALA A 177 -7.12 18.92 11.82
C ALA A 177 -6.98 17.40 11.72
N LEU A 178 -5.77 16.83 11.90
CA LEU A 178 -5.58 15.36 11.91
C LEU A 178 -6.26 14.74 13.11
N ILE A 179 -6.07 15.33 14.28
CA ILE A 179 -6.69 14.83 15.51
C ILE A 179 -8.21 14.85 15.38
N SER A 180 -8.80 16.00 15.03
CA SER A 180 -10.25 16.16 14.98
C SER A 180 -10.95 15.21 13.99
N ARG A 181 -10.36 14.96 12.81
CA ARG A 181 -10.96 14.09 11.79
C ARG A 181 -10.77 12.60 12.04
N THR A 182 -9.76 12.21 12.82
CA THR A 182 -9.47 10.79 13.12
C THR A 182 -9.98 10.36 14.49
N LEU A 183 -10.27 11.29 15.39
CA LEU A 183 -10.79 11.00 16.72
C LEU A 183 -12.25 10.52 16.65
N ILE A 184 -12.53 9.38 17.29
CA ILE A 184 -13.88 8.83 17.43
C ILE A 184 -14.30 8.84 18.90
N ASN A 185 -15.60 9.02 19.13
CA ASN A 185 -16.16 9.03 20.47
C ASN A 185 -16.22 7.60 21.03
N ASP A 186 -15.66 7.37 22.22
CA ASP A 186 -15.69 6.06 22.87
C ASP A 186 -17.13 5.55 23.11
N ASN A 187 -18.08 6.46 23.33
CA ASN A 187 -19.49 6.09 23.52
C ASN A 187 -20.12 5.43 22.27
N ASP A 188 -19.51 5.61 21.09
CA ASP A 188 -19.95 4.95 19.86
C ASP A 188 -19.42 3.51 19.74
N ILE A 189 -18.50 3.10 20.63
CA ILE A 189 -17.89 1.78 20.66
C ILE A 189 -18.62 0.88 21.65
N ARG A 190 -19.12 -0.24 21.15
CA ARG A 190 -19.82 -1.25 21.96
C ARG A 190 -19.05 -2.57 21.99
N PRO A 191 -19.14 -3.35 23.08
CA PRO A 191 -18.55 -4.68 23.10
C PRO A 191 -19.22 -5.58 22.07
N ASP A 192 -18.42 -6.40 21.40
CA ASP A 192 -18.94 -7.53 20.61
C ASP A 192 -19.45 -8.63 21.56
N ILE A 193 -20.58 -9.25 21.20
CA ILE A 193 -21.25 -10.27 22.04
C ILE A 193 -20.33 -11.47 22.29
N LYS A 194 -19.50 -11.84 21.31
CA LYS A 194 -18.57 -12.99 21.42
C LYS A 194 -17.25 -12.60 22.08
N ASN A 195 -16.97 -11.31 22.26
CA ASN A 195 -15.74 -10.77 22.84
C ASN A 195 -14.47 -11.43 22.28
N ILE A 196 -14.42 -11.56 20.95
CA ILE A 196 -13.31 -12.24 20.27
C ILE A 196 -12.02 -11.45 20.49
N LYS A 197 -10.94 -12.16 20.83
CA LYS A 197 -9.60 -11.57 20.98
C LYS A 197 -8.60 -12.28 20.08
N ARG A 198 -7.64 -11.52 19.54
CA ARG A 198 -6.58 -12.01 18.64
C ARG A 198 -5.23 -11.39 18.97
N GLY A 199 -4.19 -11.99 18.38
CA GLY A 199 -2.78 -11.63 18.55
C GLY A 199 -2.12 -12.35 19.72
N SER A 200 -0.78 -12.41 19.70
CA SER A 200 0.05 -13.14 20.69
C SER A 200 -0.15 -12.74 22.16
N ARG A 201 -0.83 -11.62 22.42
CA ARG A 201 -1.19 -11.12 23.76
C ARG A 201 -2.69 -10.83 23.92
N ASN A 202 -3.54 -11.31 23.01
CA ASN A 202 -4.98 -11.00 22.99
C ASN A 202 -5.27 -9.48 23.02
N HIS A 203 -4.39 -8.69 22.40
CA HIS A 203 -4.39 -7.23 22.45
C HIS A 203 -5.26 -6.59 21.37
N VAL A 204 -5.78 -7.38 20.43
CA VAL A 204 -6.78 -6.96 19.45
C VAL A 204 -8.11 -7.55 19.85
N ILE A 205 -9.10 -6.70 20.10
CA ILE A 205 -10.42 -7.09 20.59
C ILE A 205 -11.48 -6.69 19.55
N LYS A 206 -12.38 -7.61 19.23
CA LYS A 206 -13.53 -7.29 18.39
C LYS A 206 -14.53 -6.41 19.14
N LYS A 207 -14.95 -5.32 18.52
CA LYS A 207 -15.94 -4.35 19.00
C LYS A 207 -16.94 -4.04 17.90
N ILE A 208 -17.98 -3.28 18.23
CA ILE A 208 -18.96 -2.74 17.28
C ILE A 208 -18.87 -1.22 17.28
N PHE A 209 -18.68 -0.61 16.10
CA PHE A 209 -18.72 0.83 15.89
C PHE A 209 -19.73 1.13 14.78
N ARG A 210 -20.72 2.00 15.05
CA ARG A 210 -21.78 2.35 14.07
C ARG A 210 -22.44 1.13 13.39
N GLN A 211 -22.73 0.08 14.18
CA GLN A 211 -23.30 -1.20 13.74
C GLN A 211 -22.37 -2.11 12.91
N GLU A 212 -21.11 -1.71 12.71
CA GLU A 212 -20.12 -2.51 11.97
C GLU A 212 -19.07 -3.09 12.92
N PRO A 213 -18.55 -4.31 12.63
CA PRO A 213 -17.51 -4.92 13.45
C PRO A 213 -16.15 -4.26 13.20
N VAL A 214 -15.49 -3.86 14.29
CA VAL A 214 -14.16 -3.23 14.26
C VAL A 214 -13.18 -3.97 15.18
N ALA A 215 -11.91 -3.90 14.84
CA ALA A 215 -10.78 -4.33 15.65
C ALA A 215 -10.28 -3.16 16.51
N GLU A 216 -10.43 -3.24 17.83
CA GLU A 216 -9.84 -2.32 18.78
C GLU A 216 -8.45 -2.84 19.19
N LYS A 217 -7.42 -2.03 18.99
CA LYS A 217 -6.05 -2.32 19.40
C LYS A 217 -5.62 -1.29 20.44
N SER A 218 -5.26 -1.74 21.63
CA SER A 218 -4.73 -0.85 22.67
C SER A 218 -3.29 -0.46 22.36
N ILE A 219 -2.98 0.83 22.51
CA ILE A 219 -1.63 1.37 22.36
C ILE A 219 -1.00 1.48 23.76
N PRO A 220 0.21 0.94 23.97
CA PRO A 220 0.93 1.12 25.23
C PRO A 220 1.16 2.60 25.56
N PRO A 221 1.29 2.97 26.85
CA PRO A 221 1.63 4.34 27.22
C PRO A 221 2.92 4.80 26.54
N PHE A 222 2.87 5.99 25.95
CA PHE A 222 4.03 6.59 25.29
C PHE A 222 5.08 6.99 26.32
N LYS A 223 6.35 6.71 26.02
CA LYS A 223 7.50 7.02 26.88
C LYS A 223 8.21 8.30 26.48
N SER A 224 7.95 8.83 25.30
CA SER A 224 8.56 10.04 24.76
C SER A 224 7.65 10.72 23.75
N GLU A 225 7.92 12.00 23.46
CA GLU A 225 7.26 12.72 22.37
C GLU A 225 7.53 12.08 21.01
N ASP A 226 8.68 11.44 20.84
CA ASP A 226 9.03 10.72 19.62
C ASP A 226 8.07 9.55 19.36
N GLU A 227 7.72 8.79 20.41
CA GLU A 227 6.73 7.70 20.31
C GLU A 227 5.33 8.23 19.97
N ILE A 228 4.96 9.41 20.50
CA ILE A 228 3.69 10.08 20.16
C ILE A 228 3.67 10.48 18.67
N ARG A 229 4.74 11.11 18.18
CA ARG A 229 4.84 11.48 16.76
C ARG A 229 4.85 10.28 15.85
N ASP A 230 5.55 9.20 16.22
CA ASP A 230 5.56 7.96 15.45
C ASP A 230 4.18 7.31 15.37
N PHE A 231 3.40 7.35 16.46
CA PHE A 231 2.01 6.92 16.46
C PHE A 231 1.14 7.76 15.52
N TRP A 232 1.20 9.09 15.61
CA TRP A 232 0.39 9.95 14.75
C TRP A 232 0.81 9.88 13.28
N LYS A 233 2.07 9.57 12.99
CA LYS A 233 2.53 9.26 11.63
C LYS A 233 1.89 7.97 11.10
N GLU A 234 1.81 6.92 11.91
CA GLU A 234 1.08 5.69 11.54
C GLU A 234 -0.38 6.03 11.19
N VAL A 235 -1.03 6.83 12.04
CA VAL A 235 -2.42 7.27 11.82
C VAL A 235 -2.57 8.07 10.52
N ALA A 236 -1.67 9.03 10.27
CA ALA A 236 -1.71 9.85 9.05
C ALA A 236 -1.48 9.01 7.78
N ILE A 237 -0.58 8.03 7.81
CA ILE A 237 -0.37 7.09 6.69
C ILE A 237 -1.60 6.20 6.48
N ALA A 238 -2.16 5.64 7.55
CA ALA A 238 -3.34 4.78 7.47
C ALA A 238 -4.57 5.54 6.93
N GLU A 239 -4.73 6.81 7.32
CA GLU A 239 -5.74 7.70 6.76
C GLU A 239 -5.46 8.01 5.29
N TYR A 240 -4.21 8.33 4.93
CA TYR A 240 -3.82 8.68 3.57
C TYR A 240 -4.06 7.54 2.56
N LEU A 241 -3.91 6.31 3.01
CA LEU A 241 -4.03 5.11 2.19
C LEU A 241 -5.41 4.45 2.23
N ARG A 242 -6.38 5.04 2.95
CA ARG A 242 -7.67 4.41 3.30
C ARG A 242 -8.56 4.02 2.13
N ASP A 243 -8.36 4.63 0.96
CA ASP A 243 -9.23 4.47 -0.21
C ASP A 243 -8.90 3.20 -1.02
N SER A 244 -7.81 2.50 -0.69
CA SER A 244 -7.48 1.23 -1.34
C SER A 244 -8.32 0.08 -0.78
N PRO A 245 -8.95 -0.74 -1.64
CA PRO A 245 -9.73 -1.92 -1.21
C PRO A 245 -8.85 -3.04 -0.63
N HIS A 246 -7.53 -2.97 -0.82
CA HIS A 246 -6.56 -3.96 -0.35
C HIS A 246 -5.70 -3.45 0.81
N ILE A 247 -6.10 -2.35 1.45
CA ILE A 247 -5.48 -1.82 2.66
C ILE A 247 -6.50 -1.92 3.80
N ALA A 248 -6.03 -2.30 4.99
CA ALA A 248 -6.88 -2.41 6.16
C ALA A 248 -7.52 -1.05 6.46
N LYS A 249 -8.86 -0.99 6.41
CA LYS A 249 -9.61 0.25 6.51
C LYS A 249 -9.51 0.82 7.92
N PHE A 250 -8.82 1.94 8.05
CA PHE A 250 -8.71 2.70 9.29
C PHE A 250 -10.02 3.43 9.59
N ARG A 251 -10.50 3.29 10.83
CA ARG A 251 -11.76 3.88 11.31
C ARG A 251 -11.54 5.05 12.26
N GLY A 252 -10.42 5.09 12.97
CA GLY A 252 -10.07 6.21 13.83
C GLY A 252 -9.30 5.83 15.08
N VAL A 253 -9.16 6.83 15.96
CA VAL A 253 -8.48 6.76 17.26
C VAL A 253 -9.47 7.11 18.37
N SER A 254 -9.42 6.44 19.51
CA SER A 254 -10.08 6.92 20.73
C SER A 254 -9.08 7.03 21.87
N VAL A 255 -9.42 7.84 22.87
CA VAL A 255 -8.63 7.99 24.10
C VAL A 255 -9.52 7.67 25.28
N LYS A 256 -9.15 6.65 26.07
CA LYS A 256 -9.89 6.22 27.26
C LYS A 256 -8.93 6.14 28.44
N ASN A 257 -9.24 6.84 29.53
CA ASN A 257 -8.42 6.86 30.74
C ASN A 257 -6.93 7.18 30.46
N GLY A 258 -6.66 8.06 29.50
CA GLY A 258 -5.30 8.42 29.08
C GLY A 258 -4.59 7.42 28.17
N CYS A 259 -5.25 6.31 27.80
CA CYS A 259 -4.72 5.31 26.87
C CYS A 259 -5.31 5.50 25.47
N PHE A 260 -4.46 5.36 24.44
CA PHE A 260 -4.87 5.43 23.04
C PHE A 260 -5.32 4.07 22.53
N TYR A 261 -6.32 4.09 21.65
CA TYR A 261 -6.83 2.90 20.96
C TYR A 261 -6.99 3.21 19.48
N THR A 262 -6.58 2.28 18.61
CA THR A 262 -6.84 2.36 17.17
C THR A 262 -7.93 1.40 16.76
N TYR A 263 -8.70 1.82 15.75
CA TYR A 263 -9.83 1.07 15.22
C TYR A 263 -9.64 0.85 13.73
N TYR A 264 -9.73 -0.43 13.34
CA TYR A 264 -9.74 -0.87 11.95
C TYR A 264 -10.96 -1.74 11.71
N ASP A 265 -11.32 -1.97 10.45
CA ASP A 265 -12.32 -3.01 10.13
C ASP A 265 -11.87 -4.37 10.63
N TRP A 266 -12.84 -5.12 11.16
CA TRP A 266 -12.56 -6.46 11.65
C TRP A 266 -12.42 -7.44 10.48
N ALA A 267 -11.19 -7.94 10.28
CA ALA A 267 -10.90 -8.96 9.29
C ALA A 267 -11.22 -10.37 9.84
N GLU A 268 -12.24 -11.06 9.31
CA GLU A 268 -12.75 -12.30 9.91
C GLU A 268 -11.78 -13.48 9.93
N ASN A 269 -10.82 -13.55 9.01
CA ASN A 269 -9.90 -14.69 8.90
C ASN A 269 -8.53 -14.45 9.54
N GLY A 270 -8.35 -13.31 10.23
CA GLY A 270 -7.12 -13.02 10.97
C GLY A 270 -5.97 -12.61 10.05
N ASP A 271 -4.73 -12.84 10.46
CA ASP A 271 -3.57 -12.60 9.59
C ASP A 271 -3.26 -13.81 8.70
N LEU A 272 -2.70 -13.53 7.53
CA LEU A 272 -2.41 -14.52 6.49
C LEU A 272 -1.42 -15.58 6.97
N SER A 273 -0.41 -15.22 7.78
CA SER A 273 0.57 -16.20 8.28
C SER A 273 -0.08 -17.24 9.19
N SER A 274 -0.91 -16.79 10.15
CA SER A 274 -1.71 -17.69 10.99
C SER A 274 -2.70 -18.52 10.16
N TYR A 275 -3.32 -17.92 9.12
CA TYR A 275 -4.25 -18.62 8.25
C TYR A 275 -3.58 -19.73 7.45
N LEU A 276 -2.41 -19.46 6.84
CA LEU A 276 -1.66 -20.41 6.01
C LEU A 276 -1.14 -21.59 6.83
N THR A 277 -0.70 -21.34 8.07
CA THR A 277 -0.11 -22.38 8.94
C THR A 277 -1.14 -23.22 9.69
N ASP A 278 -2.43 -22.86 9.62
CA ASP A 278 -3.51 -23.64 10.20
C ASP A 278 -3.72 -24.94 9.41
N LYS A 279 -3.69 -26.09 10.10
CA LYS A 279 -3.88 -27.42 9.50
C LYS A 279 -5.23 -27.57 8.80
N ARG A 280 -6.24 -26.79 9.15
CA ARG A 280 -7.55 -26.76 8.47
C ARG A 280 -7.43 -26.25 7.02
N HIS A 281 -6.33 -25.58 6.68
CA HIS A 281 -6.06 -24.98 5.38
C HIS A 281 -4.81 -25.57 4.71
N SER A 282 -4.44 -26.82 5.05
CA SER A 282 -3.17 -27.43 4.64
C SER A 282 -2.98 -27.66 3.13
N ASN A 283 -3.96 -27.34 2.28
CA ASN A 283 -3.91 -27.50 0.83
C ASN A 283 -4.70 -26.39 0.10
N LEU A 284 -4.35 -25.11 0.29
CA LEU A 284 -5.05 -24.02 -0.38
C LEU A 284 -4.83 -24.09 -1.91
N ASP A 285 -5.92 -23.93 -2.66
CA ASP A 285 -5.90 -23.95 -4.14
C ASP A 285 -4.98 -22.84 -4.67
N TRP A 286 -4.21 -23.17 -5.72
CA TRP A 286 -3.32 -22.22 -6.40
C TRP A 286 -4.04 -20.98 -6.90
N LYS A 287 -5.32 -21.07 -7.27
CA LYS A 287 -6.13 -19.90 -7.65
C LYS A 287 -6.22 -18.89 -6.52
N ILE A 288 -6.46 -19.37 -5.29
CA ILE A 288 -6.52 -18.52 -4.10
C ILE A 288 -5.13 -17.95 -3.81
N LYS A 289 -4.08 -18.79 -3.87
CA LYS A 289 -2.68 -18.34 -3.68
C LYS A 289 -2.28 -17.23 -4.65
N ILE A 290 -2.65 -17.37 -5.92
CA ILE A 290 -2.34 -16.38 -6.98
C ILE A 290 -3.18 -15.12 -6.79
N ARG A 291 -4.47 -15.26 -6.46
CA ARG A 291 -5.33 -14.11 -6.13
C ARG A 291 -4.76 -13.33 -4.94
N LEU A 292 -4.39 -14.02 -3.87
CA LEU A 292 -3.76 -13.41 -2.69
C LEU A 292 -2.51 -12.63 -3.09
N ALA A 293 -1.60 -13.24 -3.82
CA ALA A 293 -0.38 -12.56 -4.28
C ALA A 293 -0.71 -11.34 -5.16
N TYR A 294 -1.65 -11.48 -6.10
CA TYR A 294 -2.08 -10.39 -6.98
C TYR A 294 -2.68 -9.22 -6.19
N GLU A 295 -3.67 -9.46 -5.34
CA GLU A 295 -4.34 -8.43 -4.54
C GLU A 295 -3.39 -7.76 -3.53
N ILE A 296 -2.46 -8.50 -2.93
CA ILE A 296 -1.39 -7.93 -2.09
C ILE A 296 -0.46 -7.03 -2.93
N SER A 297 -0.11 -7.46 -4.15
CA SER A 297 0.72 -6.65 -5.04
C SER A 297 0.02 -5.34 -5.43
N CYS A 298 -1.31 -5.36 -5.61
CA CYS A 298 -2.12 -4.15 -5.84
C CYS A 298 -2.02 -3.18 -4.65
N ALA A 299 -2.13 -3.68 -3.41
CA ALA A 299 -1.97 -2.87 -2.20
C ALA A 299 -0.58 -2.21 -2.13
N LEU A 300 0.48 -2.99 -2.38
CA LEU A 300 1.85 -2.51 -2.31
C LEU A 300 2.18 -1.54 -3.46
N SER A 301 1.65 -1.80 -4.66
CA SER A 301 1.72 -0.90 -5.82
C SER A 301 1.03 0.44 -5.53
N TYR A 302 -0.12 0.41 -4.85
CA TYR A 302 -0.81 1.62 -4.40
C TYR A 302 0.04 2.40 -3.37
N CYS A 303 0.63 1.74 -2.38
CA CYS A 303 1.57 2.39 -1.45
C CYS A 303 2.73 3.07 -2.20
N HIS A 304 3.33 2.36 -3.15
CA HIS A 304 4.47 2.87 -3.93
C HIS A 304 4.09 4.03 -4.86
N SER A 305 2.88 4.06 -5.41
CA SER A 305 2.38 5.18 -6.21
C SER A 305 2.13 6.43 -5.35
N LYS A 306 1.78 6.22 -4.08
CA LYS A 306 1.68 7.24 -3.03
C LYS A 306 3.02 7.58 -2.35
N ASN A 307 4.13 7.08 -2.89
CA ASN A 307 5.48 7.24 -2.34
C ASN A 307 5.61 6.83 -0.87
N ILE A 308 4.82 5.85 -0.41
CA ILE A 308 4.94 5.22 0.90
C ILE A 308 5.69 3.89 0.75
N LEU A 309 6.74 3.71 1.52
CA LEU A 309 7.47 2.46 1.70
C LEU A 309 6.87 1.71 2.90
N HIS A 310 6.59 0.43 2.75
CA HIS A 310 5.90 -0.33 3.80
C HIS A 310 6.84 -0.78 4.93
N HIS A 311 8.07 -1.19 4.60
CA HIS A 311 9.13 -1.65 5.51
C HIS A 311 8.91 -3.03 6.17
N SER A 312 7.69 -3.56 6.19
CA SER A 312 7.38 -4.81 6.89
C SER A 312 6.42 -5.71 6.10
N VAL A 313 6.66 -5.90 4.79
CA VAL A 313 5.81 -6.76 3.93
C VAL A 313 6.02 -8.24 4.28
N ARG A 314 4.99 -8.89 4.86
CA ARG A 314 4.98 -10.32 5.25
C ARG A 314 3.58 -10.80 5.63
N GLY A 315 3.36 -12.11 5.72
CA GLY A 315 2.03 -12.68 5.98
C GLY A 315 1.38 -12.21 7.29
N ARG A 316 2.15 -11.95 8.35
CA ARG A 316 1.62 -11.44 9.62
C ARG A 316 1.04 -10.02 9.54
N ASN A 317 1.42 -9.27 8.50
CA ASN A 317 0.96 -7.90 8.25
C ASN A 317 -0.04 -7.84 7.08
N ILE A 318 -0.59 -8.99 6.68
CA ILE A 318 -1.72 -9.09 5.75
C ILE A 318 -2.89 -9.67 6.53
N LEU A 319 -3.97 -8.91 6.68
CA LEU A 319 -5.22 -9.42 7.25
C LEU A 319 -6.09 -10.02 6.15
N LEU A 320 -6.99 -10.94 6.53
CA LEU A 320 -7.94 -11.58 5.63
C LEU A 320 -9.36 -11.27 6.07
N ASP A 321 -10.14 -10.60 5.22
CA ASP A 321 -11.57 -10.39 5.46
C ASP A 321 -12.36 -11.70 5.36
N GLU A 322 -13.69 -11.65 5.54
CA GLU A 322 -14.56 -12.83 5.45
C GLU A 322 -14.52 -13.57 4.10
N PHE A 323 -14.06 -12.91 3.03
CA PHE A 323 -13.96 -13.47 1.68
C PHE A 323 -12.52 -13.88 1.31
N LEU A 324 -11.63 -13.92 2.30
CA LEU A 324 -10.19 -14.18 2.13
C LEU A 324 -9.52 -13.15 1.22
N ARG A 325 -10.02 -11.91 1.19
CA ARG A 325 -9.33 -10.81 0.52
C ARG A 325 -8.21 -10.29 1.42
N PRO A 326 -7.00 -10.10 0.88
CA PRO A 326 -5.87 -9.62 1.64
C PRO A 326 -5.94 -8.10 1.82
N LEU A 327 -5.73 -7.67 3.06
CA LEU A 327 -5.70 -6.29 3.50
C LEU A 327 -4.32 -6.01 4.12
N LEU A 328 -3.48 -5.25 3.41
CA LEU A 328 -2.19 -4.80 3.92
C LEU A 328 -2.40 -3.90 5.15
N THR A 329 -1.65 -4.16 6.23
CA THR A 329 -1.78 -3.44 7.50
C THR A 329 -0.41 -3.23 8.17
N ASN A 330 -0.41 -2.62 9.36
CA ASN A 330 0.76 -2.40 10.21
C ASN A 330 1.77 -1.40 9.63
N PHE A 331 1.32 -0.15 9.44
CA PHE A 331 2.12 0.96 8.91
C PHE A 331 3.09 1.60 9.92
N GLN A 332 3.34 0.95 11.06
CA GLN A 332 4.21 1.46 12.14
C GLN A 332 5.65 1.75 11.66
N GLN A 333 6.18 0.85 10.84
CA GLN A 333 7.50 0.99 10.25
C GLN A 333 7.47 1.73 8.91
N SER A 334 6.29 1.99 8.36
CA SER A 334 6.15 2.62 7.05
C SER A 334 6.60 4.07 7.10
N ARG A 335 7.18 4.51 5.99
CA ARG A 335 7.75 5.84 5.83
C ARG A 335 7.46 6.36 4.44
N PRO A 336 7.16 7.65 4.27
CA PRO A 336 7.20 8.24 2.95
C PRO A 336 8.62 8.22 2.42
N LEU A 337 8.75 8.32 1.10
CA LEU A 337 10.03 8.42 0.41
C LEU A 337 10.63 9.84 0.59
N THR A 338 10.94 10.20 1.86
CA THR A 338 11.56 11.40 2.53
C THR A 338 13.05 11.70 2.35
N THR A 339 13.57 12.96 2.35
CA THR A 339 15.02 13.28 2.24
C THR A 339 15.65 13.22 3.60
N ARG A 340 14.92 13.71 4.60
CA ARG A 340 15.37 13.81 5.99
C ARG A 340 15.57 12.44 6.64
N GLU A 341 14.95 11.38 6.13
CA GLU A 341 15.12 10.01 6.61
C GLU A 341 16.14 9.17 5.83
N ILE A 342 16.69 9.70 4.73
CA ILE A 342 17.78 9.07 3.95
C ILE A 342 19.02 8.86 4.82
N THR A 343 19.23 9.68 5.85
CA THR A 343 20.42 9.66 6.71
C THR A 343 20.20 9.02 8.08
N LYS A 344 18.94 8.72 8.45
CA LYS A 344 18.58 8.31 9.83
C LYS A 344 17.87 6.96 9.94
N THR A 345 17.48 6.29 8.85
CA THR A 345 16.92 4.93 8.97
C THR A 345 18.03 3.99 9.47
N PRO A 346 18.00 3.56 10.74
CA PRO A 346 19.03 2.66 11.24
C PRO A 346 18.93 1.38 10.41
N ASN A 347 20.07 0.76 10.08
CA ASN A 347 20.02 -0.66 9.73
C ASN A 347 19.32 -1.38 10.90
N ILE A 348 18.41 -2.30 10.58
CA ILE A 348 17.59 -2.97 11.60
C ILE A 348 18.53 -3.47 12.70
N ASN A 349 18.33 -2.99 13.93
CA ASN A 349 19.12 -3.40 15.09
C ASN A 349 19.00 -4.92 15.24
N THR A 350 20.00 -5.66 14.77
CA THR A 350 20.04 -7.11 14.79
C THR A 350 20.53 -7.69 16.12
N GLY A 351 20.41 -6.92 17.21
CA GLY A 351 20.81 -7.32 18.56
C GLY A 351 19.72 -8.03 19.36
N GLY A 352 18.52 -8.21 18.78
CA GLY A 352 17.43 -9.00 19.36
C GLY A 352 16.85 -9.97 18.33
N PRO A 353 16.03 -10.96 18.76
CA PRO A 353 15.42 -11.94 17.86
C PRO A 353 14.34 -11.27 17.00
N ASN A 354 14.75 -10.62 15.91
CA ASN A 354 13.83 -10.01 14.97
C ASN A 354 13.53 -11.00 13.84
N GLU A 355 12.35 -11.65 13.90
CA GLU A 355 11.87 -12.58 12.88
C GLU A 355 11.75 -11.94 11.49
N ASP A 356 11.68 -10.60 11.41
CA ASP A 356 11.60 -9.82 10.17
C ASP A 356 12.80 -10.07 9.24
N ILE A 357 13.93 -10.58 9.77
CA ILE A 357 15.14 -10.89 8.99
C ILE A 357 14.85 -11.85 7.82
N ARG A 358 13.85 -12.74 7.95
CA ARG A 358 13.46 -13.71 6.91
C ARG A 358 12.94 -13.04 5.63
N TRP A 359 12.38 -11.83 5.76
CA TRP A 359 11.85 -11.04 4.64
C TRP A 359 12.73 -9.82 4.32
N THR A 360 13.84 -9.61 5.04
CA THR A 360 14.69 -8.43 4.90
C THR A 360 15.62 -8.56 3.70
N ALA A 361 15.65 -7.53 2.85
CA ALA A 361 16.52 -7.46 1.68
C ALA A 361 18.02 -7.47 2.07
N PRO A 362 18.89 -8.15 1.30
CA PRO A 362 20.30 -8.35 1.66
C PRO A 362 21.07 -7.04 1.86
N GLU A 363 20.78 -6.01 1.06
CA GLU A 363 21.42 -4.69 1.15
C GLU A 363 21.10 -3.93 2.45
N LYS A 364 20.05 -4.34 3.18
CA LYS A 364 19.69 -3.79 4.50
C LYS A 364 20.30 -4.55 5.66
N ILE A 365 21.06 -5.61 5.41
CA ILE A 365 21.71 -6.44 6.42
C ILE A 365 23.18 -6.00 6.57
N SER A 366 23.52 -5.34 7.69
CA SER A 366 24.88 -4.79 7.97
C SER A 366 26.00 -5.85 8.02
N ASP A 367 27.24 -5.45 7.70
CA ASP A 367 28.42 -6.35 7.68
C ASP A 367 29.29 -6.31 8.95
N SER A 368 29.38 -5.19 9.66
CA SER A 368 30.51 -5.00 10.58
C SER A 368 30.07 -4.88 12.03
N VAL A 369 30.76 -5.60 12.92
CA VAL A 369 30.81 -5.35 14.37
C VAL A 369 32.11 -4.60 14.63
N GLY A 370 32.02 -3.40 15.19
CA GLY A 370 33.15 -2.59 15.61
C GLY A 370 33.89 -3.20 16.79
N PRO A 371 35.11 -2.70 17.08
CA PRO A 371 35.97 -3.23 18.15
C PRO A 371 35.36 -3.12 19.56
N ASP A 372 34.29 -2.34 19.73
CA ASP A 372 33.50 -2.19 20.96
C ASP A 372 32.24 -3.08 21.00
N GLY A 373 32.07 -3.99 20.04
CA GLY A 373 30.88 -4.83 19.90
C GLY A 373 29.69 -4.13 19.24
N ARG A 374 29.81 -2.85 18.82
CA ARG A 374 28.72 -2.10 18.17
C ARG A 374 28.80 -2.22 16.66
N LEU A 375 27.66 -2.44 16.01
CA LEU A 375 27.62 -2.60 14.56
C LEU A 375 28.11 -1.32 13.85
N ILE A 376 29.17 -1.41 13.04
CA ILE A 376 29.58 -0.35 12.10
C ILE A 376 28.74 -0.56 10.84
N SER A 377 27.82 0.35 10.59
CA SER A 377 26.85 0.23 9.51
C SER A 377 27.13 1.35 8.48
N GLN A 378 27.49 1.00 7.25
CA GLN A 378 27.12 1.88 6.13
C GLN A 378 25.58 1.91 6.12
N VAL A 379 25.02 3.10 6.33
CA VAL A 379 23.56 3.31 6.34
C VAL A 379 23.08 3.18 4.89
N VAL A 380 22.64 1.98 4.50
CA VAL A 380 22.05 1.75 3.17
C VAL A 380 20.61 2.23 3.22
N ARG A 381 20.19 3.07 2.28
CA ARG A 381 18.82 3.60 2.21
C ARG A 381 17.81 2.47 1.99
N TYR A 382 16.66 2.50 2.68
CA TYR A 382 15.52 1.64 2.34
C TYR A 382 14.82 2.16 1.08
N THR A 383 14.50 1.29 0.14
CA THR A 383 13.93 1.67 -1.16
C THR A 383 12.72 0.80 -1.52
N LYS A 384 12.04 1.12 -2.63
CA LYS A 384 10.90 0.33 -3.14
C LYS A 384 11.33 -1.10 -3.44
N GLU A 385 12.58 -1.28 -3.87
CA GLU A 385 13.18 -2.58 -4.18
C GLU A 385 13.35 -3.45 -2.92
N CYS A 386 13.49 -2.84 -1.72
CA CYS A 386 13.47 -3.58 -0.47
C CYS A 386 12.09 -4.17 -0.17
N ASP A 387 11.02 -3.39 -0.37
CA ASP A 387 9.63 -3.89 -0.24
C ASP A 387 9.36 -5.01 -1.28
N VAL A 388 9.87 -4.87 -2.51
CA VAL A 388 9.75 -5.88 -3.57
C VAL A 388 10.44 -7.20 -3.18
N PHE A 389 11.62 -7.11 -2.55
CA PHE A 389 12.30 -8.30 -2.03
C PHE A 389 11.45 -9.01 -0.96
N SER A 390 10.93 -8.24 0.00
CA SER A 390 10.04 -8.76 1.05
C SER A 390 8.77 -9.38 0.46
N PHE A 391 8.23 -8.80 -0.62
CA PHE A 391 7.12 -9.36 -1.37
C PHE A 391 7.47 -10.71 -2.05
N GLY A 392 8.68 -10.86 -2.62
CA GLY A 392 9.15 -12.15 -3.14
C GLY A 392 9.21 -13.25 -2.08
N MET A 393 9.67 -12.90 -0.87
CA MET A 393 9.66 -13.80 0.29
C MET A 393 8.23 -14.12 0.77
N LEU A 394 7.29 -13.16 0.69
CA LEU A 394 5.87 -13.38 0.97
C LEU A 394 5.20 -14.30 -0.07
N MET A 395 5.58 -14.21 -1.35
CA MET A 395 5.11 -15.16 -2.36
C MET A 395 5.55 -16.59 -2.03
N TYR A 396 6.77 -16.77 -1.54
CA TYR A 396 7.22 -18.07 -1.03
C TYR A 396 6.39 -18.53 0.19
N GLU A 397 6.08 -17.61 1.12
CA GLU A 397 5.23 -17.90 2.28
C GLU A 397 3.85 -18.41 1.86
N ILE A 398 3.22 -17.76 0.87
CA ILE A 398 1.93 -18.16 0.30
C ILE A 398 2.03 -19.52 -0.41
N ALA A 399 3.06 -19.72 -1.22
CA ALA A 399 3.27 -20.94 -1.98
C ALA A 399 3.42 -22.16 -1.08
N SER A 400 4.32 -22.05 -0.09
CA SER A 400 4.69 -23.13 0.83
C SER A 400 3.74 -23.28 2.02
N GLN A 401 2.86 -22.30 2.25
CA GLN A 401 2.04 -22.17 3.45
C GLN A 401 2.88 -22.23 4.75
N SER A 402 4.11 -21.73 4.68
CA SER A 402 5.10 -21.75 5.74
C SER A 402 6.00 -20.53 5.62
N PHE A 403 6.46 -19.95 6.73
CA PHE A 403 7.35 -18.80 6.67
C PHE A 403 8.71 -19.17 6.05
N PRO A 404 9.40 -18.23 5.37
CA PRO A 404 10.69 -18.49 4.73
C PRO A 404 11.72 -19.05 5.71
N PHE A 405 12.44 -20.09 5.28
CA PHE A 405 13.44 -20.80 6.10
C PHE A 405 12.88 -21.43 7.39
N SER A 406 11.65 -21.96 7.37
CA SER A 406 11.00 -22.52 8.56
C SER A 406 11.73 -23.69 9.22
N SER A 407 12.58 -24.40 8.49
CA SER A 407 13.48 -25.43 9.03
C SER A 407 14.67 -24.88 9.83
N LYS A 408 14.89 -23.56 9.82
CA LYS A 408 16.00 -22.88 10.50
C LYS A 408 15.47 -22.04 11.66
N ILE A 409 15.99 -22.29 12.85
CA ILE A 409 15.60 -21.58 14.08
C ILE A 409 16.55 -20.40 14.34
N ASP A 410 17.84 -20.54 14.03
CA ASP A 410 18.84 -19.51 14.28
C ASP A 410 18.74 -18.35 13.25
N LEU A 411 18.40 -17.17 13.75
CA LEU A 411 18.28 -15.94 12.96
C LEU A 411 19.64 -15.44 12.44
N VAL A 412 20.74 -15.74 13.13
CA VAL A 412 22.10 -15.42 12.66
C VAL A 412 22.46 -16.28 11.46
N GLN A 413 22.12 -17.58 11.51
CA GLN A 413 22.26 -18.45 10.35
C GLN A 413 21.44 -17.96 9.16
N ILE A 414 20.17 -17.58 9.37
CA ILE A 414 19.30 -17.04 8.30
C ILE A 414 19.89 -15.76 7.70
N ARG A 415 20.39 -14.85 8.55
CA ARG A 415 21.10 -13.65 8.10
C ARG A 415 22.24 -14.00 7.13
N ASN A 416 23.07 -14.97 7.50
CA ASN A 416 24.21 -15.40 6.69
C ASN A 416 23.77 -16.05 5.37
N ILE A 417 22.73 -16.88 5.40
CA ILE A 417 22.12 -17.50 4.20
C ILE A 417 21.67 -16.42 3.21
N ILE A 418 20.90 -15.43 3.67
CA ILE A 418 20.38 -14.35 2.81
C ILE A 418 21.52 -13.55 2.17
N LYS A 419 22.56 -13.24 2.96
CA LYS A 419 23.77 -12.53 2.51
C LYS A 419 24.60 -13.32 1.51
N SER A 420 24.70 -14.64 1.69
CA SER A 420 25.36 -15.56 0.75
C SER A 420 24.56 -15.78 -0.54
N ASN A 421 23.50 -15.01 -0.77
CA ASN A 421 22.60 -15.13 -1.90
C ASN A 421 21.85 -16.48 -1.97
N GLU A 422 21.70 -17.15 -0.84
CA GLU A 422 20.84 -18.34 -0.76
C GLU A 422 19.39 -17.92 -0.52
N ARG A 423 18.46 -18.68 -1.10
CA ARG A 423 17.02 -18.44 -1.03
C ARG A 423 16.26 -19.74 -0.73
N PRO A 424 15.04 -19.67 -0.19
CA PRO A 424 14.20 -20.84 -0.03
C PRO A 424 13.92 -21.50 -1.38
N SER A 425 13.94 -22.83 -1.44
CA SER A 425 13.71 -23.56 -2.68
C SER A 425 12.22 -23.85 -2.88
N PHE A 426 11.67 -23.47 -4.04
CA PHE A 426 10.33 -23.91 -4.45
C PHE A 426 10.28 -25.40 -4.79
N LYS A 427 11.44 -26.05 -5.05
CA LYS A 427 11.51 -27.48 -5.40
C LYS A 427 11.15 -28.42 -4.26
N THR A 428 11.28 -27.96 -3.00
CA THR A 428 11.01 -28.78 -1.81
C THR A 428 9.59 -28.65 -1.29
N ILE A 429 8.78 -27.74 -1.85
CA ILE A 429 7.35 -27.65 -1.56
C ILE A 429 6.73 -28.88 -2.23
N GLU A 430 6.37 -29.89 -1.42
CA GLU A 430 5.96 -31.24 -1.84
C GLU A 430 5.28 -31.26 -3.23
N TYR A 431 6.07 -31.64 -4.24
CA TYR A 431 5.70 -32.05 -5.60
C TYR A 431 4.44 -31.40 -6.22
N THR A 432 4.60 -30.15 -6.70
CA THR A 432 4.23 -29.69 -8.06
C THR A 432 2.79 -29.85 -8.59
N SER A 433 1.79 -30.25 -7.82
CA SER A 433 0.41 -30.30 -8.32
C SER A 433 -0.18 -28.87 -8.39
N GLY A 434 -0.05 -28.24 -9.56
CA GLY A 434 -0.80 -27.05 -9.92
C GLY A 434 -0.12 -25.69 -9.72
N MET A 435 1.13 -25.62 -9.24
CA MET A 435 1.87 -24.36 -9.16
C MET A 435 2.26 -23.85 -10.55
N PRO A 436 1.80 -22.65 -10.99
CA PRO A 436 2.26 -22.11 -12.25
C PRO A 436 3.75 -21.79 -12.21
N LYS A 437 4.47 -22.16 -13.27
CA LYS A 437 5.90 -21.89 -13.40
C LYS A 437 6.17 -20.39 -13.33
N GLU A 438 5.31 -19.60 -13.95
CA GLU A 438 5.38 -18.14 -13.96
C GLU A 438 5.33 -17.55 -12.55
N TYR A 439 4.59 -18.16 -11.61
CA TYR A 439 4.53 -17.69 -10.22
C TYR A 439 5.91 -17.77 -9.54
N CYS A 440 6.62 -18.89 -9.73
CA CYS A 440 7.98 -19.08 -9.20
C CYS A 440 8.94 -18.08 -9.82
N GLU A 441 8.90 -17.92 -11.14
CA GLU A 441 9.78 -17.00 -11.87
C GLU A 441 9.57 -15.54 -11.44
N ILE A 442 8.33 -15.15 -11.11
CA ILE A 442 8.02 -13.81 -10.57
C ILE A 442 8.64 -13.65 -9.17
N ALA A 443 8.38 -14.61 -8.26
CA ALA A 443 8.94 -14.57 -6.90
C ALA A 443 10.48 -14.51 -6.94
N GLU A 444 11.08 -15.29 -7.85
CA GLU A 444 12.53 -15.35 -8.02
C GLU A 444 13.14 -14.05 -8.55
N LYS A 445 12.45 -13.36 -9.47
CA LYS A 445 12.85 -12.02 -9.91
C LYS A 445 12.68 -10.97 -8.81
N ALA A 446 11.65 -11.09 -7.98
CA ALA A 446 11.37 -10.14 -6.92
C ALA A 446 12.43 -10.16 -5.81
N TRP A 447 13.01 -11.32 -5.50
CA TRP A 447 14.04 -11.45 -4.44
C TRP A 447 15.49 -11.52 -4.95
N GLU A 448 15.73 -11.03 -6.17
CA GLU A 448 17.07 -10.91 -6.76
C GLU A 448 18.05 -10.22 -5.80
N HIS A 449 19.31 -10.65 -5.81
CA HIS A 449 20.30 -10.11 -4.89
C HIS A 449 20.55 -8.62 -5.12
N ASP A 450 20.76 -8.25 -6.38
CA ASP A 450 20.95 -6.88 -6.82
C ASP A 450 19.59 -6.18 -6.87
N PRO A 451 19.37 -5.11 -6.07
CA PRO A 451 18.09 -4.40 -6.06
C PRO A 451 17.71 -3.84 -7.43
N ASN A 452 18.67 -3.49 -8.29
CA ASN A 452 18.38 -2.93 -9.62
C ASN A 452 17.86 -3.96 -10.63
N LYS A 453 17.98 -5.26 -10.31
CA LYS A 453 17.43 -6.34 -11.14
C LYS A 453 16.00 -6.71 -10.76
N ARG A 454 15.52 -6.21 -9.62
CA ARG A 454 14.16 -6.45 -9.16
C ARG A 454 13.20 -5.61 -10.01
N PRO A 455 12.14 -6.19 -10.60
CA PRO A 455 11.14 -5.42 -11.32
C PRO A 455 10.36 -4.51 -10.36
N ALA A 456 9.80 -3.43 -10.87
CA ALA A 456 8.90 -2.60 -10.08
C ALA A 456 7.67 -3.41 -9.66
N ILE A 457 7.10 -3.13 -8.49
CA ILE A 457 5.93 -3.86 -7.99
C ILE A 457 4.75 -3.81 -8.97
N SER A 458 4.58 -2.71 -9.71
CA SER A 458 3.55 -2.56 -10.75
C SER A 458 3.72 -3.57 -11.90
N GLN A 459 4.97 -3.86 -12.29
CA GLN A 459 5.26 -4.88 -13.30
C GLN A 459 4.96 -6.28 -12.76
N ILE A 460 5.29 -6.54 -11.49
CA ILE A 460 4.93 -7.80 -10.82
C ILE A 460 3.40 -7.97 -10.76
N THR A 461 2.66 -6.90 -10.44
CA THR A 461 1.19 -6.90 -10.43
C THR A 461 0.63 -7.30 -11.79
N GLU A 462 1.15 -6.74 -12.89
CA GLU A 462 0.74 -7.11 -14.25
C GLU A 462 1.05 -8.58 -14.57
N MET A 463 2.24 -9.06 -14.19
CA MET A 463 2.62 -10.46 -14.38
C MET A 463 1.70 -11.42 -13.61
N LEU A 464 1.34 -11.08 -12.37
CA LEU A 464 0.42 -11.87 -11.54
C LEU A 464 -1.01 -11.83 -12.08
N TYR A 465 -1.47 -10.66 -12.55
CA TYR A 465 -2.76 -10.52 -13.22
C TYR A 465 -2.85 -11.43 -14.44
N ASN A 466 -1.81 -11.50 -15.26
CA ASN A 466 -1.78 -12.39 -16.43
C ASN A 466 -1.92 -13.87 -16.05
N ILE A 467 -1.32 -14.32 -14.95
CA ILE A 467 -1.52 -15.69 -14.44
C ILE A 467 -2.98 -15.86 -14.01
N TYR A 468 -3.50 -14.91 -13.24
CA TYR A 468 -4.87 -14.93 -12.73
C TYR A 468 -5.93 -14.97 -13.85
N SER A 469 -5.79 -14.13 -14.89
CA SER A 469 -6.70 -14.10 -16.05
C SER A 469 -6.60 -15.34 -16.92
N LYS A 470 -5.42 -15.95 -17.08
CA LYS A 470 -5.32 -17.24 -17.79
C LYS A 470 -6.09 -18.35 -17.07
N LEU A 471 -6.02 -18.34 -15.73
CA LEU A 471 -6.82 -19.27 -14.94
C LEU A 471 -8.32 -19.04 -15.16
N GLU A 472 -8.77 -17.80 -15.36
CA GLU A 472 -10.16 -17.45 -15.69
C GLU A 472 -10.62 -17.98 -17.06
N GLN A 473 -9.82 -17.75 -18.10
CA GLN A 473 -10.17 -18.10 -19.49
C GLN A 473 -10.30 -19.60 -19.74
N ASN A 474 -9.62 -20.43 -18.93
CA ASN A 474 -9.69 -21.89 -19.01
C ASN A 474 -10.98 -22.49 -18.41
N GLY A 475 -12.08 -21.74 -18.36
CA GLY A 475 -13.38 -22.22 -17.87
C GLY A 475 -13.44 -22.38 -16.35
N ASN A 476 -12.60 -21.65 -15.62
CA ASN A 476 -12.53 -21.75 -14.17
C ASN A 476 -13.59 -20.86 -13.51
N ASN A 477 -14.64 -21.52 -13.05
CA ASN A 477 -15.77 -20.94 -12.36
C ASN A 477 -15.37 -19.96 -11.23
N GLU A 478 -14.32 -20.25 -10.46
CA GLU A 478 -13.88 -19.41 -9.33
C GLU A 478 -13.39 -18.02 -9.76
N ALA A 479 -12.56 -17.95 -10.80
CA ALA A 479 -12.01 -16.67 -11.28
C ALA A 479 -13.09 -15.85 -11.99
N ARG A 480 -13.94 -16.52 -12.79
CA ARG A 480 -15.08 -15.88 -13.45
C ARG A 480 -16.08 -15.35 -12.40
N TYR A 481 -16.24 -16.06 -11.28
CA TYR A 481 -17.01 -15.57 -10.13
C TYR A 481 -16.46 -14.23 -9.61
N TYR A 482 -15.16 -14.13 -9.31
CA TYR A 482 -14.58 -12.89 -8.79
C TYR A 482 -14.69 -11.71 -9.75
N VAL A 483 -14.51 -11.91 -11.06
CA VAL A 483 -14.68 -10.83 -12.05
C VAL A 483 -16.11 -10.30 -12.04
N GLY A 484 -17.10 -11.20 -12.05
CA GLY A 484 -18.51 -10.79 -11.94
C GLY A 484 -18.83 -10.14 -10.60
N TYR A 485 -18.23 -10.63 -9.52
CA TYR A 485 -18.36 -10.04 -8.18
C TYR A 485 -17.74 -8.64 -8.10
N TYR A 486 -16.61 -8.37 -8.77
CA TYR A 486 -16.01 -7.05 -8.81
C TYR A 486 -16.87 -6.05 -9.60
N TRP A 487 -17.48 -6.46 -10.72
CA TRP A 487 -18.48 -5.65 -11.41
C TRP A 487 -19.71 -5.34 -10.53
N TYR A 488 -20.14 -6.32 -9.74
CA TYR A 488 -21.23 -6.14 -8.77
C TYR A 488 -20.88 -5.16 -7.64
N LYS A 489 -19.63 -5.13 -7.19
CA LYS A 489 -19.20 -4.18 -6.15
C LYS A 489 -18.84 -2.79 -6.69
N GLY A 490 -18.43 -2.68 -7.96
CA GLY A 490 -18.23 -1.42 -8.66
C GLY A 490 -16.90 -0.72 -8.41
N GLU A 491 -16.96 0.61 -8.23
CA GLU A 491 -15.82 1.53 -8.35
C GLU A 491 -14.71 1.23 -7.35
N GLU A 492 -15.10 0.80 -6.14
CA GLU A 492 -14.18 0.43 -5.06
C GLU A 492 -13.24 -0.73 -5.44
N TYR A 493 -13.60 -1.58 -6.42
CA TYR A 493 -12.85 -2.80 -6.76
C TYR A 493 -12.28 -2.84 -8.17
N THR A 494 -12.90 -2.14 -9.13
CA THR A 494 -12.51 -2.18 -10.54
C THR A 494 -12.03 -0.83 -11.09
N GLY A 495 -12.22 0.25 -10.32
CA GLY A 495 -12.12 1.62 -10.84
C GLY A 495 -13.21 1.97 -11.87
N LYS A 496 -14.26 1.14 -11.98
CA LYS A 496 -15.41 1.33 -12.88
C LYS A 496 -16.71 1.25 -12.08
N PRO A 497 -17.76 2.00 -12.45
CA PRO A 497 -19.03 1.99 -11.73
C PRO A 497 -19.61 0.57 -11.60
N LYS A 498 -20.37 0.35 -10.52
CA LYS A 498 -21.15 -0.88 -10.33
C LYS A 498 -22.05 -1.11 -11.55
N ASP A 499 -21.97 -2.30 -12.11
CA ASP A 499 -22.71 -2.68 -13.32
C ASP A 499 -23.30 -4.09 -13.11
N LEU A 500 -24.61 -4.13 -12.84
CA LEU A 500 -25.32 -5.36 -12.52
C LEU A 500 -25.43 -6.30 -13.72
N ASP A 501 -25.54 -5.75 -14.94
CA ASP A 501 -25.68 -6.55 -16.16
C ASP A 501 -24.36 -7.22 -16.53
N LYS A 502 -23.25 -6.48 -16.43
CA LYS A 502 -21.92 -7.09 -16.55
C LYS A 502 -21.65 -8.09 -15.45
N ALA A 503 -22.02 -7.80 -14.21
CA ALA A 503 -21.87 -8.77 -13.13
C ALA A 503 -22.58 -10.09 -13.47
N LEU A 504 -23.81 -10.03 -13.98
CA LEU A 504 -24.56 -11.21 -14.41
C LEU A 504 -23.93 -11.93 -15.61
N GLU A 505 -23.34 -11.21 -16.58
CA GLU A 505 -22.63 -11.80 -17.72
C GLU A 505 -21.57 -12.82 -17.27
N TYR A 506 -20.82 -12.48 -16.20
CA TYR A 506 -19.81 -13.37 -15.63
C TYR A 506 -20.38 -14.35 -14.59
N LEU A 507 -21.27 -13.91 -13.70
CA LEU A 507 -21.77 -14.73 -12.59
C LEU A 507 -22.76 -15.81 -13.04
N LEU A 508 -23.63 -15.53 -14.01
CA LEU A 508 -24.73 -16.42 -14.38
C LEU A 508 -24.25 -17.79 -14.90
N PRO A 509 -23.25 -17.88 -15.80
CA PRO A 509 -22.70 -19.17 -16.22
C PRO A 509 -22.11 -19.97 -15.05
N VAL A 510 -21.45 -19.27 -14.12
CA VAL A 510 -20.77 -19.87 -12.96
C VAL A 510 -21.78 -20.39 -11.92
N ALA A 511 -22.83 -19.61 -11.67
CA ALA A 511 -23.93 -19.99 -10.79
C ALA A 511 -24.66 -21.24 -11.32
N LYS A 512 -24.93 -21.28 -12.63
CA LYS A 512 -25.52 -22.44 -13.31
C LYS A 512 -24.62 -23.68 -13.26
N ALA A 513 -23.31 -23.49 -13.23
CA ALA A 513 -22.32 -24.56 -13.09
C ALA A 513 -22.13 -25.06 -11.65
N GLY A 514 -22.89 -24.55 -10.68
CA GLY A 514 -22.93 -25.10 -9.31
C GLY A 514 -22.11 -24.34 -8.27
N HIS A 515 -21.46 -23.22 -8.60
CA HIS A 515 -20.66 -22.48 -7.62
C HIS A 515 -21.56 -21.77 -6.58
N ALA A 516 -21.41 -22.13 -5.30
CA ALA A 516 -22.29 -21.66 -4.23
C ALA A 516 -22.30 -20.13 -4.06
N ASP A 517 -21.13 -19.47 -4.01
CA ASP A 517 -21.08 -18.01 -3.88
C ASP A 517 -21.63 -17.27 -5.11
N ALA A 518 -21.40 -17.80 -6.32
CA ALA A 518 -21.96 -17.21 -7.53
C ALA A 518 -23.48 -17.34 -7.57
N GLN A 519 -24.04 -18.46 -7.10
CA GLN A 519 -25.50 -18.61 -6.94
C GLN A 519 -26.04 -17.59 -5.94
N TYR A 520 -25.41 -17.44 -4.78
CA TYR A 520 -25.82 -16.44 -3.80
C TYR A 520 -25.76 -15.02 -4.38
N HIS A 521 -24.64 -14.60 -4.97
CA HIS A 521 -24.52 -13.24 -5.52
C HIS A 521 -25.44 -12.99 -6.71
N THR A 522 -25.65 -13.99 -7.58
CA THR A 522 -26.64 -13.91 -8.65
C THR A 522 -28.04 -13.69 -8.08
N ALA A 523 -28.40 -14.39 -7.00
CA ALA A 523 -29.67 -14.19 -6.32
C ALA A 523 -29.81 -12.77 -5.74
N ILE A 524 -28.74 -12.23 -5.13
CA ILE A 524 -28.76 -10.87 -4.60
C ILE A 524 -28.87 -9.82 -5.70
N ILE A 525 -28.17 -10.00 -6.83
CA ILE A 525 -28.27 -9.06 -7.96
C ILE A 525 -29.70 -9.01 -8.53
N TYR A 526 -30.36 -10.16 -8.70
CA TYR A 526 -31.76 -10.17 -9.13
C TYR A 526 -32.69 -9.53 -8.08
N TYR A 527 -32.40 -9.70 -6.79
CA TYR A 527 -33.14 -9.01 -5.74
C TYR A 527 -32.96 -7.49 -5.79
N GLU A 528 -31.74 -7.00 -6.04
CA GLU A 528 -31.48 -5.56 -6.21
C GLU A 528 -32.17 -5.01 -7.45
N LYS A 529 -32.10 -5.70 -8.59
CA LYS A 529 -32.85 -5.32 -9.80
C LYS A 529 -34.35 -5.29 -9.54
N TYR A 530 -34.89 -6.24 -8.77
CA TYR A 530 -36.28 -6.20 -8.30
C TYR A 530 -36.54 -4.95 -7.44
N GLU A 531 -35.70 -4.63 -6.47
CA GLU A 531 -35.88 -3.44 -5.62
C GLU A 531 -35.84 -2.13 -6.42
N GLU A 532 -35.04 -2.07 -7.49
CA GLU A 532 -34.98 -0.92 -8.41
C GLU A 532 -36.28 -0.75 -9.23
N CYS A 533 -37.02 -1.83 -9.51
CA CYS A 533 -38.20 -1.80 -10.36
C CYS A 533 -39.53 -2.23 -9.69
N LYS A 534 -39.54 -2.53 -8.38
CA LYS A 534 -40.70 -3.11 -7.66
C LYS A 534 -41.97 -2.24 -7.66
N GLU A 535 -41.86 -0.95 -7.93
CA GLU A 535 -43.00 -0.02 -8.06
C GLU A 535 -43.55 0.05 -9.50
N SER A 536 -42.90 -0.62 -10.46
CA SER A 536 -43.35 -0.73 -11.84
C SER A 536 -44.33 -1.90 -12.02
N THR A 537 -45.29 -1.78 -12.94
CA THR A 537 -46.25 -2.85 -13.26
C THR A 537 -45.75 -3.80 -14.36
N ASN A 538 -44.43 -3.98 -14.47
CA ASN A 538 -43.80 -4.66 -15.60
C ASN A 538 -43.62 -6.17 -15.34
N ALA A 539 -43.72 -6.99 -16.38
CA ALA A 539 -43.50 -8.45 -16.32
C ALA A 539 -42.09 -8.82 -15.82
N ASP A 540 -41.12 -7.92 -15.96
CA ASP A 540 -39.74 -8.08 -15.49
C ASP A 540 -39.65 -8.19 -13.94
N VAL A 541 -40.61 -7.62 -13.20
CA VAL A 541 -40.62 -7.64 -11.73
C VAL A 541 -40.83 -9.06 -11.19
N GLU A 542 -41.81 -9.79 -11.74
CA GLU A 542 -42.07 -11.19 -11.38
C GLU A 542 -40.90 -12.10 -11.79
N LEU A 543 -40.32 -11.83 -12.96
CA LEU A 543 -39.15 -12.58 -13.44
C LEU A 543 -37.95 -12.45 -12.50
N TYR A 544 -37.63 -11.24 -12.03
CA TYR A 544 -36.49 -11.03 -11.13
C TYR A 544 -36.68 -11.70 -9.78
N ILE A 545 -37.90 -11.68 -9.21
CA ILE A 545 -38.11 -12.35 -7.93
C ILE A 545 -38.06 -13.88 -8.08
N ASP A 546 -38.53 -14.43 -9.19
CA ASP A 546 -38.42 -15.86 -9.47
C ASP A 546 -36.97 -16.30 -9.67
N LEU A 547 -36.18 -15.52 -10.40
CA LEU A 547 -34.74 -15.76 -10.56
C LEU A 547 -33.99 -15.63 -9.23
N HIS A 548 -34.31 -14.62 -8.41
CA HIS A 548 -33.78 -14.50 -7.05
C HIS A 548 -34.02 -15.77 -6.25
N LYS A 549 -35.28 -16.24 -6.19
CA LYS A 549 -35.65 -17.44 -5.44
C LYS A 549 -34.94 -18.68 -5.97
N GLN A 550 -34.88 -18.84 -7.29
CA GLN A 550 -34.23 -19.97 -7.94
C GLN A 550 -32.76 -20.10 -7.51
N PHE A 551 -31.98 -19.03 -7.64
CA PHE A 551 -30.56 -19.06 -7.29
C PHE A 551 -30.31 -19.09 -5.78
N LEU A 552 -31.17 -18.43 -4.99
CA LEU A 552 -31.08 -18.50 -3.52
C LEU A 552 -31.30 -19.92 -3.02
N ASP A 553 -32.32 -20.62 -3.54
CA ASP A 553 -32.62 -22.01 -3.19
C ASP A 553 -31.47 -22.95 -3.58
N MET A 554 -30.80 -22.70 -4.72
CA MET A 554 -29.61 -23.46 -5.11
C MET A 554 -28.46 -23.27 -4.12
N ALA A 555 -28.19 -22.03 -3.70
CA ALA A 555 -27.14 -21.74 -2.71
C ALA A 555 -27.48 -22.33 -1.32
N VAL A 556 -28.75 -22.29 -0.91
CA VAL A 556 -29.24 -22.91 0.33
C VAL A 556 -29.00 -24.42 0.35
N LYS A 557 -29.27 -25.12 -0.76
CA LYS A 557 -29.01 -26.57 -0.88
C LYS A 557 -27.54 -26.93 -0.69
N GLN A 558 -26.63 -25.98 -0.92
CA GLN A 558 -25.19 -26.13 -0.71
C GLN A 558 -24.72 -25.65 0.67
N ASN A 559 -25.65 -25.39 1.61
CA ASN A 559 -25.37 -24.85 2.93
C ASN A 559 -24.62 -23.50 2.91
N HIS A 560 -24.83 -22.69 1.87
CA HIS A 560 -24.17 -21.39 1.77
C HIS A 560 -24.63 -20.46 2.90
N LEU A 561 -23.66 -19.96 3.69
CA LEU A 561 -23.88 -19.30 4.97
C LEU A 561 -24.88 -18.13 4.90
N ASN A 562 -24.64 -17.19 3.99
CA ASN A 562 -25.47 -15.99 3.85
C ASN A 562 -26.79 -16.28 3.14
N ALA A 563 -26.86 -17.36 2.34
CA ALA A 563 -28.08 -17.76 1.66
C ALA A 563 -29.08 -18.34 2.66
N LEU A 564 -28.61 -19.20 3.56
CA LEU A 564 -29.40 -19.73 4.68
C LEU A 564 -29.99 -18.62 5.56
N PHE A 565 -29.20 -17.57 5.82
CA PHE A 565 -29.67 -16.42 6.60
C PHE A 565 -30.81 -15.67 5.90
N ILE A 566 -30.61 -15.24 4.65
CA ILE A 566 -31.63 -14.49 3.89
C ILE A 566 -32.88 -15.33 3.67
N TYR A 567 -32.71 -16.59 3.25
CA TYR A 567 -33.82 -17.52 3.06
C TYR A 567 -34.60 -17.74 4.35
N GLY A 568 -33.88 -17.93 5.47
CA GLY A 568 -34.48 -18.09 6.79
C GLY A 568 -35.33 -16.89 7.20
N GLN A 569 -34.84 -15.66 6.99
CA GLN A 569 -35.62 -14.45 7.21
C GLN A 569 -36.88 -14.41 6.33
N HIS A 570 -36.72 -14.63 5.03
CA HIS A 570 -37.81 -14.56 4.06
C HIS A 570 -38.93 -15.56 4.37
N CYS A 571 -38.60 -16.82 4.66
CA CYS A 571 -39.58 -17.81 5.09
C CYS A 571 -40.23 -17.46 6.43
N TYR A 572 -39.46 -16.94 7.38
CA TYR A 572 -40.00 -16.60 8.71
C TYR A 572 -41.07 -15.51 8.61
N VAL A 573 -40.81 -14.44 7.86
CA VAL A 573 -41.74 -13.30 7.73
C VAL A 573 -42.78 -13.47 6.62
N GLY A 574 -42.60 -14.44 5.71
CA GLY A 574 -43.46 -14.62 4.53
C GLY A 574 -43.16 -13.64 3.40
N LYS A 575 -41.89 -13.23 3.25
CA LYS A 575 -41.44 -12.28 2.23
C LYS A 575 -40.96 -13.05 1.00
N HIS A 576 -41.69 -12.96 -0.12
CA HIS A 576 -41.46 -13.66 -1.41
C HIS A 576 -41.51 -15.20 -1.36
N TYR A 577 -41.49 -15.78 -0.16
CA TYR A 577 -41.73 -17.17 0.15
C TYR A 577 -42.98 -17.30 1.02
N ALA A 578 -43.64 -18.45 0.99
CA ALA A 578 -44.74 -18.73 1.90
C ALA A 578 -44.28 -18.63 3.36
N LYS A 579 -45.06 -17.96 4.21
CA LYS A 579 -44.74 -17.81 5.63
C LYS A 579 -44.67 -19.19 6.28
N ASN A 580 -43.50 -19.54 6.79
CA ASN A 580 -43.24 -20.77 7.52
C ASN A 580 -42.18 -20.51 8.60
N MET A 581 -42.66 -20.22 9.81
CA MET A 581 -41.80 -19.86 10.95
C MET A 581 -40.87 -21.01 11.36
N THR A 582 -41.29 -22.27 11.19
CA THR A 582 -40.48 -23.45 11.52
C THR A 582 -39.30 -23.57 10.57
N ILE A 583 -39.53 -23.51 9.25
CA ILE A 583 -38.46 -23.55 8.25
C ILE A 583 -37.54 -22.33 8.43
N GLY A 584 -38.12 -21.14 8.58
CA GLY A 584 -37.37 -19.91 8.80
C GLY A 584 -36.45 -19.99 10.02
N SER A 585 -36.97 -20.49 11.15
CA SER A 585 -36.20 -20.69 12.39
C SER A 585 -35.08 -21.70 12.20
N ASN A 586 -35.35 -22.84 11.55
CA ASN A 586 -34.36 -23.89 11.31
C ASN A 586 -33.21 -23.39 10.41
N MET A 587 -33.52 -22.62 9.37
CA MET A 587 -32.51 -22.07 8.47
C MET A 587 -31.67 -20.98 9.14
N LEU A 588 -32.28 -20.12 9.98
CA LEU A 588 -31.55 -19.15 10.81
C LEU A 588 -30.66 -19.84 11.85
N LEU A 589 -31.12 -20.94 12.45
CA LEU A 589 -30.29 -21.76 13.34
C LEU A 589 -29.14 -22.42 12.59
N ALA A 590 -29.39 -23.00 11.42
CA ALA A 590 -28.35 -23.58 10.57
C ALA A 590 -27.30 -22.54 10.18
N ALA A 591 -27.72 -21.35 9.74
CA ALA A 591 -26.82 -20.23 9.46
C ALA A 591 -26.00 -19.85 10.71
N HIS A 592 -26.64 -19.79 11.89
CA HIS A 592 -25.93 -19.52 13.14
C HIS A 592 -24.87 -20.57 13.46
N TYR A 593 -25.19 -21.86 13.33
CA TYR A 593 -24.26 -22.96 13.59
C TYR A 593 -23.08 -22.97 12.61
N LEU A 594 -23.31 -22.58 11.35
CA LEU A 594 -22.28 -22.40 10.34
C LEU A 594 -21.47 -21.09 10.50
N GLY A 595 -21.81 -20.26 11.49
CA GLY A 595 -21.02 -19.09 11.89
C GLY A 595 -21.62 -17.72 11.54
N HIS A 596 -22.84 -17.66 11.00
CA HIS A 596 -23.48 -16.40 10.61
C HIS A 596 -23.77 -15.55 11.85
N LYS A 597 -23.20 -14.35 11.88
CA LYS A 597 -23.08 -13.54 13.10
C LYS A 597 -24.43 -13.04 13.59
N ASP A 598 -25.31 -12.67 12.66
CA ASP A 598 -26.59 -12.05 13.00
C ASP A 598 -27.76 -13.04 13.06
N ALA A 599 -27.55 -14.31 12.71
CA ALA A 599 -28.65 -15.25 12.53
C ALA A 599 -29.38 -15.56 13.84
N LYS A 600 -28.63 -15.79 14.93
CA LYS A 600 -29.22 -15.99 16.27
C LYS A 600 -29.96 -14.76 16.77
N ASN A 601 -29.34 -13.58 16.67
CA ASN A 601 -29.95 -12.32 17.15
C ASN A 601 -31.19 -11.97 16.34
N THR A 602 -31.16 -12.22 15.03
CA THR A 602 -32.30 -12.03 14.13
C THR A 602 -33.44 -12.98 14.49
N LEU A 603 -33.14 -14.27 14.73
CA LEU A 603 -34.15 -15.23 15.16
C LEU A 603 -34.81 -14.81 16.48
N ILE A 604 -34.02 -14.40 17.48
CA ILE A 604 -34.55 -13.90 18.75
C ILE A 604 -35.46 -12.68 18.51
N LYS A 605 -35.01 -11.69 17.74
CA LYS A 605 -35.81 -10.50 17.42
C LYS A 605 -37.11 -10.82 16.70
N LEU A 606 -37.09 -11.80 15.81
CA LEU A 606 -38.28 -12.23 15.07
C LEU A 606 -39.27 -12.96 15.99
N GLN A 607 -38.77 -13.83 16.87
CA GLN A 607 -39.59 -14.52 17.87
C GLN A 607 -40.20 -13.56 18.90
N THR A 608 -39.49 -12.51 19.30
CA THR A 608 -40.02 -11.52 20.26
C THR A 608 -40.98 -10.50 19.64
N LYS A 609 -41.10 -10.44 18.30
CA LYS A 609 -42.08 -9.59 17.60
C LYS A 609 -43.41 -10.31 17.32
N ASP A 610 -43.41 -11.65 17.39
CA ASP A 610 -44.61 -12.49 17.22
C ASP A 610 -45.29 -12.83 18.56
N ILE A 611 -44.71 -12.41 19.70
CA ILE A 611 -45.33 -12.40 21.04
C ILE A 611 -45.87 -10.99 21.28
#